data_AF-A0A926UAJ0-F1
#
_entry.id   AF-A0A926UAJ0-F1
#
_cell.length_a   1.000
_cell.length_b   1.000
_cell.length_c   1.000
_cell.angle_alpha   90.00
_cell.angle_beta   90.00
_cell.angle_gamma   90.00
#
_symmetry.space_group_name_H-M   'P 1'
#
loop_
_entity.id
_entity.type
_entity.pdbx_description
1 polymer ?
#
loop_
_entity_poly.entity_id
_entity_poly.type
_entity_poly.pdbx_seq_one_letter_code
_entity_poly.pdbx_strand_id
1 'polypeptide(L)'
;MASGVYALAHIGHLRLYVGDASAIKKLWPLLLEQLNSGTYPNAALLDAWNREGDKRRFSFHTLKDIATDRAIIGIERLLEETKDITKDINGTSARKKP
;
A
#
# COMPACT_ATOMS: atom_id res chain seq x y z
N MET A 1 0.10 15.11 -7.71
CA MET A 1 -0.62 15.07 -6.41
C MET A 1 -1.16 13.68 -6.21
N ALA A 2 -0.89 13.04 -5.06
CA ALA A 2 -1.65 11.86 -4.65
C ALA A 2 -3.08 12.31 -4.35
N SER A 3 -4.08 11.56 -4.79
CA SER A 3 -5.49 11.91 -4.61
C SER A 3 -5.95 11.77 -3.15
N GLY A 4 -5.08 11.28 -2.26
CA GLY A 4 -5.39 10.96 -0.87
C GLY A 4 -6.24 9.70 -0.71
N VAL A 5 -6.55 9.03 -1.82
CA VAL A 5 -7.32 7.79 -1.89
C VAL A 5 -6.44 6.69 -2.44
N TYR A 6 -6.40 5.58 -1.73
CA TYR A 6 -5.56 4.43 -2.00
C TYR A 6 -6.43 3.21 -2.28
N ALA A 7 -5.98 2.41 -3.22
CA ALA A 7 -6.64 1.18 -3.62
C ALA A 7 -6.09 -0.01 -2.83
N LEU A 8 -7.01 -0.77 -2.26
CA LEU A 8 -6.77 -2.05 -1.63
C LEU A 8 -7.41 -3.16 -2.45
N ALA A 9 -6.68 -4.23 -2.69
CA ALA A 9 -7.20 -5.46 -3.29
C ALA A 9 -7.48 -6.49 -2.19
N HIS A 10 -8.72 -6.94 -2.10
CA HIS A 10 -9.15 -8.01 -1.19
C HIS A 10 -9.04 -9.33 -1.92
N ILE A 11 -8.21 -10.24 -1.38
CA ILE A 11 -7.96 -11.57 -1.94
C ILE A 11 -8.26 -12.55 -0.80
N GLY A 12 -9.44 -13.17 -0.86
CA GLY A 12 -9.98 -13.97 0.25
C GLY A 12 -10.13 -13.10 1.51
N HIS A 13 -9.40 -13.44 2.56
CA HIS A 13 -9.38 -12.71 3.84
C HIS A 13 -8.26 -11.66 3.93
N LEU A 14 -7.36 -11.61 2.96
CA LEU A 14 -6.20 -10.72 2.95
C LEU A 14 -6.50 -9.43 2.20
N ARG A 15 -5.90 -8.34 2.67
CA ARG A 15 -5.97 -7.02 2.05
C ARG A 15 -4.59 -6.63 1.57
N LEU A 16 -4.46 -6.35 0.30
CA LEU A 16 -3.22 -5.97 -0.37
C LEU A 16 -3.26 -4.50 -0.73
N TYR A 17 -2.26 -3.73 -0.31
CA TYR A 17 -2.05 -2.37 -0.79
C TYR A 17 -1.55 -2.38 -2.23
N VAL A 18 -2.30 -1.74 -3.14
CA VAL A 18 -1.95 -1.65 -4.57
C VAL A 18 -1.24 -0.33 -4.88
N GLY A 19 -1.71 0.77 -4.31
CA GLY A 19 -1.19 2.12 -4.58
C GLY A 19 -2.28 3.19 -4.58
N ASP A 20 -1.95 4.38 -5.08
CA ASP A 20 -2.94 5.46 -5.27
C ASP A 20 -4.04 5.03 -6.26
N ALA A 21 -5.28 5.42 -5.95
CA ALA A 21 -6.45 5.06 -6.76
C ALA A 21 -6.35 5.55 -8.22
N SER A 22 -5.67 6.68 -8.46
CA SER A 22 -5.41 7.20 -9.81
C SER A 22 -4.36 6.38 -10.57
N ALA A 23 -3.44 5.72 -9.85
CA ALA A 23 -2.39 4.88 -10.41
C ALA A 23 -2.75 3.39 -10.46
N ILE A 24 -3.89 2.98 -9.87
CA ILE A 24 -4.30 1.58 -9.79
C ILE A 24 -4.31 0.89 -11.16
N LYS A 25 -4.79 1.58 -12.22
CA LYS A 25 -4.85 1.02 -13.58
C LYS A 25 -3.47 0.66 -14.14
N LYS A 26 -2.40 1.30 -13.65
CA LYS A 26 -1.02 1.04 -14.06
C LYS A 26 -0.32 0.06 -13.13
N LEU A 27 -0.55 0.17 -11.81
CA LEU A 27 0.11 -0.66 -10.80
C LEU A 27 -0.49 -2.06 -10.70
N TRP A 28 -1.81 -2.17 -10.83
CA TRP A 28 -2.50 -3.44 -10.72
C TRP A 28 -2.06 -4.52 -11.71
N PRO A 29 -1.91 -4.25 -13.04
CA PRO A 29 -1.40 -5.26 -13.96
C PRO A 29 0.02 -5.72 -13.61
N LEU A 30 0.90 -4.81 -13.16
CA LEU A 30 2.25 -5.17 -12.71
C LEU A 30 2.22 -6.10 -11.50
N LEU A 31 1.38 -5.78 -10.51
CA LEU A 31 1.15 -6.64 -9.34
C LEU A 31 0.57 -7.99 -9.73
N LEU A 32 -0.32 -8.03 -10.73
CA LEU A 32 -0.86 -9.28 -11.23
C LEU A 32 0.20 -10.16 -11.87
N GLU A 33 1.11 -9.60 -12.65
CA GLU A 33 2.22 -10.35 -13.24
C GLU A 33 3.11 -10.96 -12.15
N GLN A 34 3.38 -10.22 -11.07
CA GLN A 34 4.14 -10.73 -9.92
C GLN A 34 3.39 -11.81 -9.14
N LEU A 35 2.08 -11.65 -8.94
CA LEU A 35 1.23 -12.63 -8.26
C LEU A 35 1.10 -13.92 -9.08
N ASN A 36 0.88 -13.80 -10.39
CA ASN A 36 0.80 -14.94 -11.30
C ASN A 36 2.15 -15.65 -11.48
N SER A 37 3.26 -14.90 -11.46
CA SER A 37 4.61 -15.48 -11.51
C SER A 37 5.09 -16.02 -10.16
N GLY A 38 4.34 -15.83 -9.08
CA GLY A 38 4.75 -16.25 -7.74
C GLY A 38 5.96 -15.50 -7.19
N THR A 39 6.30 -14.33 -7.76
CA THR A 39 7.48 -13.54 -7.38
C THR A 39 7.17 -12.52 -6.28
N TYR A 40 5.91 -12.45 -5.85
CA TYR A 40 5.50 -11.54 -4.78
C TYR A 40 6.09 -12.00 -3.43
N PRO A 41 6.69 -11.11 -2.62
CA PRO A 41 7.41 -11.50 -1.40
C PRO A 41 6.54 -12.10 -0.28
N ASN A 42 5.21 -12.03 -0.40
CA ASN A 42 4.28 -12.55 0.61
C ASN A 42 3.69 -13.90 0.17
N ALA A 43 4.16 -14.98 0.79
CA ALA A 43 3.69 -16.34 0.50
C ALA A 43 2.22 -16.59 0.87
N ALA A 44 1.71 -15.98 1.95
CA ALA A 44 0.30 -16.11 2.34
C ALA A 44 -0.64 -15.47 1.32
N LEU A 45 -0.22 -14.33 0.76
CA LEU A 45 -0.93 -13.67 -0.33
C LEU A 45 -0.92 -14.52 -1.61
N LEU A 46 0.21 -15.14 -1.94
CA LEU A 46 0.30 -16.03 -3.10
C LEU A 46 -0.58 -17.28 -2.94
N ASP A 47 -0.63 -17.88 -1.75
CA ASP A 47 -1.54 -19.00 -1.48
C ASP A 47 -3.01 -18.58 -1.60
N ALA A 48 -3.39 -17.43 -1.03
CA ALA A 48 -4.73 -16.88 -1.18
C ALA A 48 -5.07 -16.52 -2.65
N TRP A 49 -4.09 -15.99 -3.39
CA TRP A 49 -4.21 -15.68 -4.82
C TRP A 49 -4.44 -16.93 -5.66
N ASN A 50 -3.71 -18.01 -5.38
CA ASN A 50 -3.87 -19.28 -6.11
C ASN A 50 -5.23 -19.94 -5.80
N ARG A 51 -5.73 -19.80 -4.57
CA ARG A 51 -7.04 -20.38 -4.17
C ARG A 51 -8.24 -19.57 -4.65
N GLU A 52 -8.20 -18.25 -4.52
CA GLU A 52 -9.37 -17.38 -4.69
C GLU A 52 -9.07 -16.08 -5.46
N GLY A 53 -7.97 -16.01 -6.21
CA GLY A 53 -7.57 -14.81 -6.97
C GLY A 53 -8.62 -14.30 -7.97
N ASP A 54 -9.53 -15.17 -8.40
CA ASP A 54 -10.69 -14.83 -9.23
C ASP A 54 -11.73 -13.99 -8.47
N LYS A 55 -11.90 -14.21 -7.15
CA LYS A 55 -12.86 -13.51 -6.27
C LYS A 55 -12.28 -12.26 -5.62
N ARG A 56 -11.52 -11.48 -6.39
CA ARG A 56 -10.90 -10.25 -5.91
C ARG A 56 -11.90 -9.09 -5.86
N ARG A 57 -11.87 -8.30 -4.78
CA ARG A 57 -12.68 -7.08 -4.65
C ARG A 57 -11.76 -5.90 -4.37
N PHE A 58 -12.02 -4.77 -5.04
CA PHE A 58 -11.27 -3.55 -4.76
C PHE A 58 -12.05 -2.66 -3.80
N SER A 59 -11.36 -2.16 -2.80
CA SER A 59 -11.86 -1.17 -1.87
C SER A 59 -10.95 0.04 -1.91
N PHE A 60 -11.54 1.23 -1.80
CA PHE A 60 -10.81 2.49 -1.87
C PHE A 60 -10.90 3.19 -0.52
N HIS A 61 -9.75 3.45 0.08
CA HIS A 61 -9.64 3.98 1.43
C HIS A 61 -8.66 5.14 1.47
N THR A 62 -8.83 6.05 2.43
CA THR A 62 -7.92 7.19 2.59
C THR A 62 -6.69 6.80 3.40
N LEU A 63 -5.60 7.57 3.31
CA LEU A 63 -4.37 7.32 4.09
C LEU A 63 -4.68 7.14 5.58
N LYS A 64 -5.54 7.99 6.14
CA LYS A 64 -5.89 7.97 7.58
C LYS A 64 -6.59 6.68 8.00
N ASP A 65 -7.35 6.08 7.08
CA ASP A 65 -8.12 4.86 7.33
C ASP A 65 -7.21 3.63 7.28
N ILE A 66 -6.27 3.61 6.33
CA ILE A 66 -5.37 2.47 6.16
C ILE A 66 -4.12 2.57 7.04
N ALA A 67 -3.62 3.76 7.36
CA ALA A 67 -2.34 3.94 8.08
C ALA A 67 -2.31 3.29 9.47
N THR A 68 -3.47 3.07 10.09
CA THR A 68 -3.62 2.37 11.36
C THR A 68 -3.85 0.86 11.20
N ASP A 69 -4.22 0.41 10.00
CA ASP A 69 -4.54 -0.98 9.70
C ASP A 69 -3.28 -1.74 9.25
N ARG A 70 -2.59 -2.35 10.22
CA ARG A 70 -1.40 -3.19 9.99
C ARG A 70 -1.73 -4.55 9.37
N ALA A 71 -3.01 -4.90 9.21
CA ALA A 71 -3.38 -6.14 8.53
C ALA A 71 -3.28 -6.00 7.00
N ILE A 72 -3.08 -4.78 6.49
CA ILE A 72 -2.88 -4.52 5.07
C ILE A 72 -1.45 -4.88 4.66
N ILE A 73 -1.32 -5.85 3.76
CA ILE A 73 -0.05 -6.30 3.21
C ILE A 73 0.52 -5.21 2.30
N GLY A 74 1.78 -4.82 2.52
CA GLY A 74 2.49 -3.81 1.72
C GLY A 74 2.28 -2.37 2.17
N ILE A 75 1.50 -2.13 3.24
CA ILE A 75 1.29 -0.78 3.77
C ILE A 75 2.52 -0.16 4.44
N GLU A 76 3.45 -1.00 4.89
CA GLU A 76 4.70 -0.56 5.52
C GLU A 76 5.48 0.39 4.60
N ARG A 77 5.50 0.09 3.29
CA ARG A 77 6.14 0.94 2.28
C ARG A 77 5.54 2.34 2.22
N LEU A 78 4.21 2.45 2.31
CA LEU A 78 3.50 3.72 2.37
C LEU A 78 3.80 4.48 3.68
N LEU A 79 3.87 3.77 4.82
CA LEU A 79 4.19 4.34 6.12
C LEU A 79 5.65 4.81 6.20
N GLU A 80 6.57 4.15 5.50
CA GLU A 80 7.95 4.59 5.36
C GLU A 80 8.06 5.84 4.49
N GLU A 81 7.42 5.86 3.31
CA GLU A 81 7.39 7.06 2.45
C GLU A 81 6.74 8.28 3.13
N THR A 82 5.70 8.07 3.94
CA THR A 82 5.02 9.17 4.65
C THR A 82 5.73 9.64 5.91
N LYS A 83 6.52 8.78 6.57
CA LYS A 83 7.35 9.17 7.72
C LYS A 83 8.44 10.16 7.35
N ASP A 84 8.98 10.06 6.13
CA ASP A 84 10.04 10.96 5.65
C ASP A 84 9.51 12.41 5.53
N ILE A 85 8.31 12.59 4.97
CA ILE A 85 7.67 13.92 4.82
C ILE A 85 7.45 14.62 6.18
N THR A 86 7.24 13.87 7.27
CA THR A 86 7.09 14.45 8.61
C THR A 86 8.39 14.78 9.33
N LYS A 87 9.55 14.27 8.87
CA LYS A 87 10.84 14.60 9.48
C LYS A 87 11.35 15.96 9.04
N ASP A 88 11.11 16.36 7.78
CA ASP A 88 11.59 17.64 7.25
C ASP A 88 10.87 18.87 7.84
N ILE A 89 9.65 18.72 8.36
CA ILE A 89 8.92 19.83 9.00
C ILE A 89 9.37 20.11 10.45
N ASN A 90 10.05 19.18 11.12
CA ASN A 90 10.57 19.39 12.48
C ASN A 90 12.09 19.65 12.55
N GLY A 91 12.77 19.74 11.40
CA GLY A 91 14.20 20.03 11.30
C GLY A 91 14.61 21.51 11.42
N THR A 92 13.65 22.45 11.47
CA THR A 92 13.93 23.89 11.45
C THR A 92 13.70 24.54 12.81
N SER A 93 14.24 23.97 13.89
CA SER A 93 14.26 24.66 15.18
C SER A 93 15.42 24.21 16.07
N ALA A 94 16.63 24.66 15.76
CA ALA A 94 17.62 25.09 16.77
C ALA A 94 18.95 25.48 16.12
N ARG A 95 19.19 26.78 15.94
CA ARG A 95 20.33 27.45 16.60
C ARG A 95 20.20 28.96 16.46
N LYS A 96 19.70 29.53 17.55
CA LYS A 96 19.87 30.94 17.91
C LYS A 96 21.38 31.18 18.14
N LYS A 97 21.83 32.33 17.66
CA LYS A 97 23.10 33.04 17.94
C LYS A 97 23.52 33.01 19.43
N PRO A 98 24.80 33.26 19.77
CA PRO A 98 25.36 34.62 19.76
C PRO A 98 26.33 34.90 18.59
#